data_AF-A0A1I1RGR0-F1
#
_entry.id   AF-A0A1I1RGR0-F1
#
_cell.length_a   1.000
_cell.length_b   1.000
_cell.length_c   1.000
_cell.angle_alpha   90.00
_cell.angle_beta   90.00
_cell.angle_gamma   90.00
#
_symmetry.space_group_name_H-M   'P 1'
#
loop_
_entity.id
_entity.type
_entity.pdbx_description
1 polymer ?
#
loop_
_entity_poly.entity_id
_entity_poly.type
_entity_poly.pdbx_seq_one_letter_code
_entity_poly.pdbx_strand_id
1 'polypeptide(L)'
;MENKKAIKLIDKILKNLDKTGINTDTLIDDIKELRTYALEEQIPLVVKVLRLTYEHIEATESFMIPMPDDEPIEEGAEVVANDELAPVESLKYVIALMKNLNNKGNIADLKEYRDLLNSY
;
A
#
# COMPACT_ATOMS: atom_id res chain seq x y z
N MET A 1 -10.90 5.40 -5.11
CA MET A 1 -11.51 6.40 -4.23
C MET A 1 -12.04 7.50 -5.12
N GLU A 2 -13.18 8.09 -4.78
CA GLU A 2 -13.82 9.12 -5.61
C GLU A 2 -13.63 10.53 -5.01
N ASN A 3 -13.34 10.61 -3.72
CA ASN A 3 -13.12 11.81 -2.95
C ASN A 3 -11.86 12.53 -3.43
N LYS A 4 -12.04 13.77 -3.89
CA LYS A 4 -10.96 14.60 -4.43
C LYS A 4 -9.86 14.88 -3.41
N LYS A 5 -10.17 14.95 -2.11
CA LYS A 5 -9.17 15.12 -1.05
C LYS A 5 -8.35 13.85 -0.87
N ALA A 6 -9.01 12.68 -0.90
CA ALA A 6 -8.31 11.39 -0.87
C ALA A 6 -7.36 11.23 -2.06
N ILE A 7 -7.81 11.56 -3.27
CA ILE A 7 -6.94 11.50 -4.47
C ILE A 7 -5.74 12.44 -4.35
N LYS A 8 -5.94 13.67 -3.85
CA LYS A 8 -4.84 14.62 -3.61
C LYS A 8 -3.86 14.11 -2.55
N LEU A 9 -4.37 13.46 -1.49
CA LEU A 9 -3.55 12.89 -0.44
C LEU A 9 -2.74 11.69 -0.96
N ILE A 10 -3.34 10.83 -1.77
CA ILE A 10 -2.61 9.77 -2.49
C ILE A 10 -1.46 10.37 -3.32
N ASP A 11 -1.74 11.40 -4.13
CA ASP A 11 -0.70 12.05 -4.94
C ASP A 11 0.41 12.69 -4.09
N LYS A 12 0.07 13.22 -2.91
CA LYS A 12 1.05 13.75 -1.94
C LYS A 12 1.94 12.62 -1.39
N ILE A 13 1.34 11.52 -0.93
CA ILE A 13 2.05 10.36 -0.39
C ILE A 13 3.04 9.82 -1.43
N LEU A 14 2.58 9.57 -2.67
CA LEU A 14 3.44 9.05 -3.74
C LEU A 14 4.64 9.97 -4.02
N LYS A 15 4.41 11.29 -4.14
CA LYS A 15 5.48 12.27 -4.34
C LYS A 15 6.46 12.36 -3.18
N ASN A 16 6.00 12.12 -1.95
CA ASN A 16 6.87 12.09 -0.78
C ASN A 16 7.74 10.83 -0.80
N LEU A 17 7.15 9.66 -1.07
CA LEU A 17 7.87 8.40 -1.22
C LEU A 17 8.97 8.51 -2.30
N ASP A 18 8.70 9.14 -3.45
CA ASP A 18 9.71 9.39 -4.50
C ASP A 18 10.89 10.25 -4.04
N LYS A 19 10.69 11.13 -3.06
CA LYS A 19 11.70 12.12 -2.62
C LYS A 19 12.48 11.67 -1.40
N THR A 20 11.79 11.05 -0.46
CA THR A 20 12.31 10.78 0.88
C THR A 20 12.31 9.30 1.24
N GLY A 21 11.79 8.43 0.37
CA GLY A 21 11.52 7.04 0.71
C GLY A 21 10.49 6.92 1.83
N ILE A 22 10.54 5.82 2.58
CA ILE A 22 9.66 5.56 3.72
C ILE A 22 10.12 6.40 4.91
N ASN A 23 9.49 7.57 5.10
CA ASN A 23 9.67 8.43 6.27
C ASN A 23 8.47 8.26 7.21
N THR A 24 8.63 7.43 8.25
CA THR A 24 7.57 6.99 9.16
C THR A 24 6.82 8.14 9.84
N ASP A 25 7.53 9.19 10.28
CA ASP A 25 6.97 10.32 11.05
C ASP A 25 5.78 11.00 10.36
N THR A 26 5.83 11.11 9.02
CA THR A 26 4.80 11.82 8.24
C THR A 26 3.91 10.88 7.44
N LEU A 27 4.47 9.76 6.99
CA LEU A 27 3.78 8.80 6.16
C LEU A 27 2.64 8.10 6.91
N ILE A 28 2.86 7.76 8.19
CA ILE A 28 1.85 7.07 9.00
C ILE A 28 0.61 7.96 9.18
N ASP A 29 0.80 9.25 9.47
CA ASP A 29 -0.30 10.20 9.64
C ASP A 29 -1.06 10.42 8.35
N ASP A 30 -0.36 10.53 7.21
CA ASP A 30 -1.00 10.64 5.89
C ASP A 30 -1.80 9.37 5.55
N ILE A 31 -1.31 8.16 5.87
CA ILE A 31 -2.05 6.90 5.67
C ILE A 31 -3.27 6.82 6.60
N LYS A 32 -3.13 7.25 7.87
CA LYS A 32 -4.24 7.32 8.83
C LYS A 32 -5.31 8.32 8.37
N GLU A 33 -4.92 9.48 7.84
CA GLU A 33 -5.85 10.45 7.25
C GLU A 33 -6.54 9.84 6.01
N LEU A 34 -5.80 9.20 5.11
CA LEU A 34 -6.35 8.55 3.92
C LEU A 34 -7.40 7.50 4.26
N ARG A 35 -7.19 6.77 5.36
CA ARG A 35 -8.14 5.79 5.89
C ARG A 35 -9.46 6.42 6.33
N THR A 36 -9.46 7.67 6.82
CA THR A 36 -10.71 8.35 7.19
C THR A 36 -11.61 8.58 5.98
N TYR A 37 -11.04 8.97 4.83
CA TYR A 37 -11.80 9.09 3.59
C TYR A 37 -12.32 7.73 3.10
N ALA A 38 -11.55 6.64 3.25
CA ALA A 38 -12.02 5.31 2.89
C ALA A 38 -13.17 4.81 3.78
N LEU A 39 -13.20 5.24 5.06
CA LEU A 39 -14.32 4.99 5.98
C LEU A 39 -15.57 5.79 5.55
N GLU A 40 -15.41 7.06 5.22
CA GLU A 40 -16.49 7.93 4.72
C GLU A 40 -17.10 7.38 3.41
N GLU A 41 -16.26 6.89 2.50
CA GLU A 41 -16.69 6.28 1.24
C GLU A 41 -17.24 4.85 1.40
N GLN A 42 -17.22 4.30 2.62
CA GLN A 42 -17.66 2.94 2.92
C GLN A 42 -16.97 1.88 2.03
N ILE A 43 -15.63 1.89 2.01
CA ILE A 43 -14.81 0.94 1.23
C ILE A 43 -14.03 0.02 2.19
N PRO A 44 -14.64 -1.07 2.70
CA PRO A 44 -14.05 -1.88 3.77
C PRO A 44 -12.68 -2.47 3.44
N LEU A 45 -12.47 -2.87 2.18
CA LEU A 45 -11.19 -3.41 1.72
C LEU A 45 -10.07 -2.39 1.89
N VAL A 46 -10.26 -1.17 1.39
CA VAL A 46 -9.26 -0.09 1.47
C VAL A 46 -9.04 0.33 2.92
N VAL A 47 -10.09 0.42 3.73
CA VAL A 47 -9.98 0.70 5.17
C VAL A 47 -9.10 -0.34 5.87
N LYS A 48 -9.28 -1.64 5.55
CA LYS A 48 -8.50 -2.72 6.14
C LYS A 48 -7.06 -2.72 5.65
N VAL A 49 -6.83 -2.55 4.35
CA VAL A 49 -5.48 -2.48 3.76
C VAL A 49 -4.70 -1.32 4.36
N LEU A 50 -5.23 -0.09 4.31
CA LEU A 50 -4.55 1.08 4.90
C LEU A 50 -4.22 0.89 6.38
N ARG A 51 -5.13 0.26 7.13
CA ARG A 51 -4.89 -0.06 8.53
C ARG A 51 -3.67 -0.97 8.71
N LEU A 52 -3.66 -2.09 8.00
CA LEU A 52 -2.56 -3.04 8.06
C LEU A 52 -1.25 -2.43 7.54
N THR A 53 -1.31 -1.61 6.49
CA THR A 53 -0.13 -0.95 5.91
C THR A 53 0.57 -0.06 6.93
N TYR A 54 -0.14 0.84 7.63
CA TYR A 54 0.55 1.67 8.64
C TYR A 54 0.98 0.86 9.87
N GLU A 55 0.19 -0.16 10.30
CA GLU A 55 0.57 -1.05 11.42
C GLU A 55 1.88 -1.79 11.09
N HIS A 56 2.05 -2.23 9.84
CA HIS A 56 3.28 -2.88 9.36
C HIS A 56 4.47 -1.93 9.35
N ILE A 57 4.29 -0.70 8.86
CA ILE A 57 5.35 0.32 8.82
C ILE A 57 5.76 0.73 10.25
N GLU A 58 4.80 0.88 11.17
CA GLU A 58 5.07 1.13 12.60
C GLU A 58 5.89 -0.01 13.23
N ALA A 59 5.63 -1.26 12.86
CA ALA A 59 6.30 -2.42 13.44
C ALA A 59 7.68 -2.74 12.85
N THR A 60 7.92 -2.38 11.58
CA THR A 60 9.11 -2.81 10.83
C THR A 60 9.99 -1.66 10.34
N GLU A 61 9.56 -0.42 10.55
CA GLU A 61 10.19 0.81 10.04
C GLU A 61 10.31 0.85 8.49
N SER A 62 9.65 -0.07 7.80
CA SER A 62 9.70 -0.25 6.34
C SER A 62 8.41 -0.89 5.83
N PHE A 63 8.33 -1.20 4.54
CA PHE A 63 7.22 -1.92 3.92
C PHE A 63 7.73 -3.23 3.29
N MET A 64 7.82 -4.25 4.13
CA MET A 64 8.42 -5.56 3.81
C MET A 64 7.44 -6.54 3.15
N ILE A 65 6.46 -6.00 2.41
CA ILE A 65 5.50 -6.81 1.67
C ILE A 65 5.91 -6.77 0.20
N PRO A 66 6.15 -7.92 -0.45
CA PRO A 66 6.48 -7.94 -1.87
C PRO A 66 5.31 -7.44 -2.72
N MET A 67 5.61 -6.96 -3.92
CA MET A 67 4.55 -6.68 -4.89
C MET A 67 3.85 -7.99 -5.26
N PRO A 68 2.51 -8.01 -5.39
CA PRO A 68 1.78 -9.09 -6.04
C PRO A 68 2.38 -9.35 -7.42
N ASP A 69 2.86 -10.58 -7.64
CA ASP A 69 3.33 -11.02 -8.94
C ASP A 69 2.20 -11.74 -9.68
N ASP A 70 2.07 -11.48 -10.98
CA ASP A 70 1.14 -12.20 -11.85
C ASP A 70 1.58 -13.67 -12.09
N GLU A 71 2.84 -14.00 -11.79
CA GLU A 71 3.38 -15.35 -11.96
C GLU A 71 3.39 -16.11 -10.61
N PRO A 72 2.91 -17.37 -10.59
CA PRO A 72 3.00 -18.19 -9.40
C PRO A 72 4.48 -18.36 -9.03
N ILE A 73 4.82 -18.01 -7.79
CA ILE A 73 6.14 -18.27 -7.24
C ILE A 73 6.39 -19.79 -7.37
N GLU A 74 7.31 -20.19 -8.26
CA GLU A 74 7.74 -21.59 -8.33
C GLU A 74 8.26 -22.01 -6.96
N GLU A 75 7.82 -23.16 -6.43
CA GLU A 75 8.32 -23.72 -5.17
C GLU A 75 9.85 -23.84 -5.24
N GLY A 76 10.56 -22.91 -4.57
CA GLY A 76 12.02 -22.86 -4.53
C GLY A 76 12.66 -21.60 -5.13
N ALA A 77 11.88 -20.68 -5.72
CA ALA A 77 12.37 -19.37 -6.10
C ALA A 77 12.50 -18.47 -4.85
N GLU A 78 13.74 -18.12 -4.48
CA GLU A 78 13.98 -17.00 -3.57
C GLU A 78 13.39 -15.75 -4.23
N VAL A 79 12.37 -15.14 -3.61
CA VAL A 79 11.91 -13.80 -4.00
C VAL A 79 13.08 -12.86 -3.69
N VAL A 80 13.85 -12.53 -4.73
CA VAL A 80 15.03 -11.68 -4.61
C VAL A 80 14.55 -10.24 -4.39
N ALA A 81 14.23 -9.89 -3.15
CA ALA A 81 13.99 -8.51 -2.71
C ALA A 81 15.33 -7.75 -2.50
N ASN A 82 16.35 -8.00 -3.34
CA ASN A 82 17.68 -7.38 -3.22
C ASN A 82 17.76 -6.03 -3.96
N ASP A 83 16.69 -5.23 -3.93
CA ASP A 83 16.73 -3.84 -4.33
C ASP A 83 16.35 -2.98 -3.11
N GLU A 84 17.22 -2.05 -2.70
CA GLU A 84 16.95 -1.11 -1.61
C GLU A 84 15.67 -0.29 -1.88
N LEU A 85 15.23 -0.20 -3.14
CA LEU A 85 14.00 0.48 -3.55
C LEU A 85 12.75 -0.40 -3.49
N ALA A 86 12.88 -1.73 -3.35
CA ALA A 86 11.74 -2.66 -3.39
C ALA A 86 10.64 -2.33 -2.35
N PRO A 87 10.97 -1.99 -1.08
CA PRO A 87 9.96 -1.59 -0.11
C PRO A 87 9.20 -0.30 -0.50
N VAL A 88 9.92 0.66 -1.10
CA VAL A 88 9.34 1.94 -1.53
C VAL A 88 8.40 1.73 -2.72
N GLU A 89 8.83 0.96 -3.72
CA GLU A 89 8.03 0.69 -4.92
C GLU A 89 6.78 -0.14 -4.60
N SER A 90 6.91 -1.16 -3.74
CA SER A 90 5.76 -1.93 -3.26
C SER A 90 4.75 -1.05 -2.52
N LEU A 91 5.21 -0.18 -1.62
CA LEU A 91 4.34 0.75 -0.91
C LEU A 91 3.66 1.76 -1.85
N LYS A 92 4.41 2.31 -2.81
CA LYS A 92 3.85 3.20 -3.84
C LYS A 92 2.76 2.50 -4.63
N TYR A 93 2.99 1.25 -5.01
CA TYR A 93 2.04 0.47 -5.77
C TYR A 93 0.73 0.27 -4.98
N VAL A 94 0.77 -0.26 -3.75
CA VAL A 94 -0.45 -0.48 -2.95
C VAL A 94 -1.26 0.81 -2.74
N ILE A 95 -0.59 1.95 -2.54
CA ILE A 95 -1.24 3.26 -2.41
C ILE A 95 -1.84 3.73 -3.75
N ALA A 96 -1.15 3.51 -4.87
CA ALA A 96 -1.62 3.90 -6.21
C ALA A 96 -2.87 3.11 -6.66
N LEU A 97 -2.99 1.83 -6.26
CA LEU A 97 -4.16 0.99 -6.56
C LEU A 97 -5.48 1.66 -6.14
N MET A 98 -5.45 2.41 -5.04
CA MET A 98 -6.61 3.06 -4.44
C MET A 98 -7.18 4.20 -5.31
N LYS A 99 -6.43 4.69 -6.31
CA LYS A 99 -6.91 5.76 -7.23
C LYS A 99 -8.02 5.29 -8.17
N ASN A 100 -8.04 4.02 -8.56
CA ASN A 100 -9.02 3.49 -9.51
C ASN A 100 -9.61 2.15 -9.05
N LEU A 101 -10.58 2.21 -8.15
CA LEU A 101 -11.23 1.02 -7.58
C LEU A 101 -12.26 0.36 -8.52
N ASN A 102 -12.53 0.98 -9.68
CA ASN A 102 -13.34 0.36 -10.73
C ASN A 102 -12.52 -0.64 -11.57
N ASN A 103 -11.19 -0.60 -11.46
CA ASN A 103 -10.31 -1.60 -12.06
C ASN A 103 -10.34 -2.89 -11.23
N LYS A 104 -10.77 -4.00 -11.83
CA LYS A 104 -10.81 -5.31 -11.17
C LYS A 104 -9.43 -5.83 -10.77
N GLY A 105 -8.39 -5.51 -11.55
CA GLY A 105 -6.99 -5.84 -11.22
C GLY A 105 -6.59 -5.19 -9.90
N ASN A 106 -6.74 -3.87 -9.79
CA ASN A 106 -6.45 -3.15 -8.54
C ASN A 106 -7.18 -3.73 -7.32
N ILE A 107 -8.43 -4.20 -7.48
CA ILE A 107 -9.17 -4.83 -6.39
C ILE A 107 -8.63 -6.22 -6.05
N ALA A 108 -8.15 -6.99 -7.03
CA ALA A 108 -7.50 -8.27 -6.80
C ALA A 108 -6.18 -8.07 -6.04
N ASP A 109 -5.33 -7.16 -6.52
CA ASP A 109 -4.03 -6.87 -5.90
C ASP A 109 -4.20 -6.34 -4.47
N LEU A 110 -5.19 -5.46 -4.23
CA LEU A 110 -5.51 -4.99 -2.86
C LEU A 110 -5.94 -6.13 -1.92
N LYS A 111 -6.60 -7.18 -2.43
CA LYS A 111 -6.94 -8.36 -1.62
C LYS A 111 -5.70 -9.20 -1.33
N GLU A 112 -4.80 -9.32 -2.30
CA GLU A 112 -3.54 -10.03 -2.11
C GLU A 112 -2.64 -9.32 -1.09
N TYR A 113 -2.45 -8.00 -1.22
CA TYR A 113 -1.77 -7.20 -0.21
C TYR A 113 -2.39 -7.38 1.18
N ARG A 114 -3.73 -7.37 1.28
CA ARG A 114 -4.41 -7.64 2.54
C ARG A 114 -4.02 -9.00 3.11
N ASP A 115 -3.96 -10.04 2.28
CA ASP A 115 -3.69 -11.41 2.71
C ASP A 115 -2.22 -11.58 3.12
N LEU A 116 -1.28 -11.01 2.35
CA LEU A 116 0.13 -10.93 2.70
C LEU A 116 0.34 -10.18 4.03
N LEU A 117 -0.28 -9.00 4.18
CA LEU A 117 -0.18 -8.19 5.40
C LEU A 117 -0.80 -8.86 6.64
N ASN A 118 -1.80 -9.74 6.50
CA ASN A 118 -2.32 -10.49 7.66
C ASN A 118 -1.46 -11.71 8.00
N SER A 119 -0.63 -12.18 7.06
CA SER A 119 0.21 -13.37 7.22
C SER A 119 1.64 -13.04 7.68
N TYR A 120 2.01 -11.76 7.65
CA TYR A 120 3.26 -11.22 8.16
C TYR A 120 3.20 -11.05 9.68
#